data_AF-A0A0C2SFR9-F1
#
_entry.id   AF-A0A0C2SFR9-F1
#
_cell.length_a   1.000
_cell.length_b   1.000
_cell.length_c   1.000
_cell.angle_alpha   90.00
_cell.angle_beta   90.00
_cell.angle_gamma   90.00
#
_symmetry.space_group_name_H-M   'P 1'
#
loop_
_entity.id
_entity.type
_entity.pdbx_description
1 polymer ?
#
loop_
_entity_poly.entity_id
_entity_poly.type
_entity_poly.pdbx_seq_one_letter_code
_entity_poly.pdbx_strand_id
1 'polypeptide(L)'
;RKVTCISILLHSSNQRCNSLQTLISLFLHAANAPETVHELLSSIGLAVSMSTTHNSINNLSLQMMKDIRTKGQTMHMLWAFDNVDIYMRHPTPTIGQSDTLIHLTSAIGIPL
;
A
#
# COMPACT_ATOMS: atom_id res chain seq x y z
N ARG A 1 -17.61 -28.30 -3.90
CA ARG A 1 -17.56 -27.40 -2.72
C ARG A 1 -16.45 -26.34 -2.85
N LYS A 2 -15.16 -26.69 -2.94
CA LYS A 2 -14.06 -25.70 -3.06
C LYS A 2 -14.23 -24.74 -4.24
N VAL A 3 -14.55 -25.25 -5.43
CA VAL A 3 -14.79 -24.45 -6.65
C VAL A 3 -15.94 -23.45 -6.44
N THR A 4 -17.05 -23.90 -5.85
CA THR A 4 -18.20 -23.04 -5.54
C THR A 4 -17.84 -21.90 -4.57
N CYS A 5 -17.06 -22.18 -3.53
CA CYS A 5 -16.60 -21.15 -2.59
C CYS A 5 -15.68 -20.13 -3.29
N ILE A 6 -14.78 -20.58 -4.17
CA ILE A 6 -13.89 -19.69 -4.93
C ILE A 6 -14.72 -18.82 -5.88
N SER A 7 -15.69 -19.36 -6.61
CA SER A 7 -16.58 -18.59 -7.47
C SER A 7 -17.38 -17.53 -6.71
N ILE A 8 -17.85 -17.85 -5.51
CA ILE A 8 -18.50 -16.87 -4.62
C ILE A 8 -17.50 -15.78 -4.22
N LEU A 9 -16.27 -16.14 -3.81
CA LEU A 9 -15.25 -15.14 -3.43
C LEU A 9 -14.82 -14.25 -4.59
N LEU A 10 -14.77 -14.77 -5.81
CA LEU A 10 -14.43 -14.01 -7.03
C LEU A 10 -15.53 -13.03 -7.44
N HIS A 11 -16.80 -13.39 -7.22
CA HIS A 11 -17.94 -12.59 -7.66
C HIS A 11 -18.63 -11.83 -6.53
N SER A 12 -18.14 -11.95 -5.30
CA SER A 12 -18.74 -11.30 -4.14
C SER A 12 -18.27 -9.87 -4.00
N SER A 13 -19.19 -8.92 -4.12
CA SER A 13 -18.97 -7.50 -3.79
C SER A 13 -19.06 -7.22 -2.28
N ASN A 14 -18.94 -8.23 -1.42
CA ASN A 14 -19.02 -8.06 0.03
C ASN A 14 -17.67 -7.61 0.60
N GLN A 15 -17.67 -6.55 1.39
CA GLN A 15 -16.49 -6.00 2.08
C GLN A 15 -15.79 -7.02 3.02
N ARG A 16 -16.48 -8.08 3.46
CA ARG A 16 -15.86 -9.16 4.25
C ARG A 16 -15.24 -10.27 3.40
N CYS A 17 -15.56 -10.32 2.11
CA CYS A 17 -15.13 -11.36 1.17
C CYS A 17 -14.06 -10.86 0.19
N ASN A 18 -13.84 -9.54 0.11
CA ASN A 18 -12.88 -8.94 -0.81
C ASN A 18 -11.46 -8.80 -0.25
N SER A 19 -11.19 -9.22 1.00
CA SER A 19 -9.86 -9.07 1.62
C SER A 19 -8.74 -9.72 0.80
N LEU A 20 -8.99 -10.89 0.21
CA LEU A 20 -8.02 -11.54 -0.67
C LEU A 20 -7.79 -10.74 -1.96
N GLN A 21 -8.86 -10.24 -2.58
CA GLN A 21 -8.78 -9.41 -3.78
C GLN A 21 -8.02 -8.10 -3.49
N THR A 22 -8.26 -7.48 -2.34
CA THR A 22 -7.55 -6.28 -1.89
C THR A 22 -6.07 -6.54 -1.65
N LEU A 23 -5.70 -7.68 -1.03
CA LEU A 23 -4.30 -8.07 -0.86
C LEU A 23 -3.60 -8.29 -2.20
N ILE A 24 -4.26 -8.97 -3.14
CA ILE A 24 -3.73 -9.18 -4.49
C ILE A 24 -3.52 -7.83 -5.18
N SER A 25 -4.49 -6.91 -5.13
CA SER A 25 -4.33 -5.59 -5.74
C SER A 25 -3.23 -4.75 -5.09
N LEU A 26 -3.10 -4.80 -3.76
CA LEU A 26 -2.03 -4.09 -3.06
C LEU A 26 -0.66 -4.64 -3.44
N PHE A 27 -0.53 -5.96 -3.57
CA PHE A 27 0.69 -6.61 -4.05
C PHE A 27 1.02 -6.20 -5.50
N LEU A 28 0.04 -6.22 -6.41
CA LEU A 28 0.23 -5.78 -7.80
C LEU A 28 0.68 -4.32 -7.86
N HIS A 29 0.06 -3.45 -7.07
CA HIS A 29 0.45 -2.05 -6.96
C HIS A 29 1.88 -1.89 -6.43
N ALA A 30 2.24 -2.61 -5.35
CA ALA A 30 3.58 -2.56 -4.76
C ALA A 30 4.67 -3.13 -5.69
N ALA A 31 4.33 -4.12 -6.51
CA ALA A 31 5.23 -4.74 -7.49
C ALA A 31 5.41 -3.90 -8.76
N ASN A 32 4.78 -2.72 -8.86
CA ASN A 32 4.70 -1.92 -10.09
C ASN A 32 4.23 -2.76 -11.30
N ALA A 33 3.26 -3.65 -11.08
CA ALA A 33 2.70 -4.46 -12.14
C ALA A 33 2.02 -3.56 -13.20
N PRO A 34 2.08 -3.90 -14.50
CA PRO A 34 1.42 -3.14 -15.53
C PRO A 34 -0.09 -3.00 -15.25
N GLU A 35 -0.63 -1.82 -15.52
CA GLU A 35 -2.05 -1.53 -15.27
C GLU A 35 -2.97 -2.51 -16.00
N THR A 36 -2.59 -2.95 -17.20
CA THR A 36 -3.32 -3.97 -17.97
C THR A 36 -3.46 -5.30 -17.24
N VAL A 37 -2.45 -5.72 -16.45
CA VAL A 37 -2.50 -6.95 -15.64
C VAL A 37 -3.44 -6.74 -14.45
N HIS A 38 -3.38 -5.57 -13.82
CA HIS A 38 -4.27 -5.21 -12.72
C HIS A 38 -5.73 -5.18 -13.17
N GLU A 39 -6.02 -4.52 -14.29
CA GLU A 39 -7.36 -4.44 -14.89
C GLU A 39 -7.89 -5.81 -15.29
N LEU A 40 -7.06 -6.66 -15.90
CA LEU A 40 -7.44 -8.03 -16.23
C LEU A 40 -7.85 -8.81 -14.98
N LEU A 41 -7.00 -8.81 -13.94
CA LEU A 41 -7.26 -9.53 -12.70
C LEU A 41 -8.48 -8.97 -11.96
N SER A 42 -8.70 -7.66 -12.06
CA SER A 42 -9.89 -7.03 -11.50
C SER A 42 -11.16 -7.42 -12.24
N SER A 43 -11.09 -7.51 -13.58
CA SER A 43 -12.22 -7.87 -14.43
C SER A 43 -12.69 -9.31 -14.23
N ILE A 44 -11.77 -10.21 -13.85
CA ILE A 44 -12.09 -11.61 -13.53
C ILE A 44 -12.34 -11.85 -12.03
N GLY A 45 -12.39 -10.78 -11.22
CA GLY A 45 -12.74 -10.85 -9.79
C GLY A 45 -11.64 -11.36 -8.86
N LEU A 46 -10.39 -11.43 -9.34
CA LEU A 46 -9.23 -11.82 -8.52
C LEU A 46 -8.60 -10.64 -7.79
N ALA A 47 -8.87 -9.42 -8.24
CA ALA A 47 -8.33 -8.18 -7.69
C ALA A 47 -9.45 -7.13 -7.59
N VAL A 48 -9.30 -6.16 -6.69
CA VAL A 48 -10.09 -4.92 -6.75
C VAL A 48 -9.48 -3.96 -7.77
N SER A 49 -10.29 -3.02 -8.28
CA SER A 49 -9.84 -2.05 -9.28
C SER A 49 -8.65 -1.22 -8.80
N MET A 50 -7.87 -0.69 -9.75
CA MET A 50 -6.75 0.19 -9.45
C MET A 50 -7.21 1.44 -8.68
N SER A 51 -8.36 2.02 -9.05
CA SER A 51 -8.99 3.13 -8.32
C SER A 51 -9.34 2.77 -6.86
N THR A 52 -9.89 1.58 -6.62
CA THR A 52 -10.20 1.09 -5.28
C THR A 52 -8.92 0.90 -4.46
N THR A 53 -7.85 0.44 -5.10
CA THR A 53 -6.54 0.25 -4.46
C THR A 53 -5.95 1.58 -4.00
N HIS A 54 -5.90 2.59 -4.88
CA HIS A 54 -5.45 3.94 -4.53
C HIS A 54 -6.30 4.57 -3.42
N ASN A 55 -7.63 4.46 -3.51
CA ASN A 55 -8.52 4.96 -2.47
C ASN A 55 -8.28 4.25 -1.13
N SER A 56 -8.01 2.94 -1.15
CA SER A 56 -7.72 2.17 0.05
C SER A 56 -6.40 2.62 0.71
N ILE A 57 -5.35 2.85 -0.08
CA ILE A 57 -4.06 3.38 0.41
C ILE A 57 -4.25 4.78 1.02
N ASN A 58 -4.95 5.67 0.32
CA ASN A 58 -5.23 7.03 0.80
C ASN A 58 -6.04 7.01 2.10
N ASN A 59 -7.11 6.21 2.15
CA ASN A 59 -7.94 6.08 3.34
C ASN A 59 -7.17 5.47 4.51
N LEU A 60 -6.32 4.47 4.26
CA LEU A 60 -5.47 3.87 5.29
C LEU A 60 -4.51 4.90 5.88
N SER A 61 -3.86 5.70 5.02
CA SER A 61 -2.98 6.78 5.47
C SER A 61 -3.73 7.81 6.33
N LEU A 62 -4.90 8.25 5.89
CA LEU A 62 -5.76 9.18 6.64
C LEU A 62 -6.20 8.60 8.00
N GLN A 63 -6.56 7.32 8.05
CA GLN A 63 -6.92 6.64 9.29
C GLN A 63 -5.72 6.50 10.23
N MET A 64 -4.56 6.09 9.71
CA MET A 64 -3.32 6.00 10.50
C MET A 64 -2.95 7.34 11.12
N MET A 65 -3.06 8.45 10.39
CA MET A 65 -2.80 9.78 10.95
C MET A 65 -3.75 10.14 12.09
N LYS A 66 -5.04 9.80 11.95
CA LYS A 66 -6.04 10.02 13.03
C LYS A 66 -5.73 9.14 14.25
N ASP A 67 -5.38 7.89 14.03
CA ASP A 67 -5.04 6.94 15.10
C ASP A 67 -3.79 7.38 15.85
N ILE A 68 -2.73 7.75 15.13
CA ILE A 68 -1.49 8.27 15.72
C ILE A 68 -1.79 9.53 16.54
N ARG A 69 -2.61 10.45 16.03
CA ARG A 69 -2.98 11.66 16.78
C ARG A 69 -3.76 11.32 18.05
N THR A 70 -4.76 10.45 17.94
CA THR A 70 -5.64 10.08 19.05
C THR A 70 -4.87 9.33 20.14
N LYS A 71 -4.02 8.37 19.76
CA LYS A 71 -3.17 7.64 20.70
C LYS A 71 -2.02 8.50 21.22
N GLY A 72 -1.46 9.37 20.40
CA GLY A 72 -0.44 10.33 20.83
C GLY A 72 -0.94 11.27 21.93
N GLN A 73 -2.22 11.68 21.86
CA GLN A 73 -2.86 12.52 22.89
C GLN A 73 -3.00 11.84 24.24
N THR A 74 -3.00 10.50 24.32
CA THR A 74 -3.05 9.80 25.61
C THR A 74 -1.69 9.78 26.31
N MET A 75 -0.61 10.20 25.63
CA MET A 75 0.78 10.08 26.08
C MET A 75 1.25 8.64 26.37
N HIS A 76 0.52 7.62 25.90
CA HIS A 76 0.88 6.20 25.99
C HIS A 76 1.38 5.68 24.65
N MET A 77 2.42 6.33 24.12
CA MET A 77 3.06 5.96 22.85
C MET A 77 4.57 5.98 23.04
N LEU A 78 5.23 4.90 22.64
CA LEU A 78 6.67 4.84 22.45
C LEU A 78 7.01 5.34 21.04
N TRP A 79 7.84 6.38 20.96
CA TRP A 79 8.32 6.92 19.68
C TRP A 79 9.74 6.42 19.41
N ALA A 80 9.95 5.84 18.23
CA ALA A 80 11.28 5.54 17.72
C ALA A 80 11.52 6.32 16.44
N PHE A 81 12.69 6.95 16.35
CA PHE A 81 13.11 7.76 15.19
C PHE A 81 14.26 7.05 14.49
N ASP A 82 14.26 7.12 13.16
CA ASP A 82 15.32 6.56 12.32
C ASP A 82 15.59 7.45 11.11
N ASN A 83 16.80 7.38 10.56
CA ASN A 83 17.17 8.10 9.36
C ASN A 83 16.85 7.26 8.12
N VAL A 84 16.28 7.89 7.10
CA VAL A 84 15.94 7.27 5.82
C VAL A 84 16.67 8.00 4.71
N ASP A 85 17.65 7.31 4.14
CA ASP A 85 18.43 7.82 3.01
C ASP A 85 17.94 7.18 1.71
N ILE A 86 17.43 7.98 0.78
CA ILE A 86 16.95 7.52 -0.52
C ILE A 86 17.97 7.89 -1.59
N TYR A 87 18.58 6.87 -2.20
CA TYR A 87 19.53 7.04 -3.29
C TYR A 87 18.84 6.92 -4.64
N MET A 88 18.64 8.04 -5.33
CA MET A 88 18.09 8.08 -6.68
C MET A 88 19.21 8.00 -7.71
N ARG A 89 19.34 6.82 -8.32
CA ARG A 89 20.26 6.57 -9.43
C ARG A 89 19.67 7.04 -10.75
N HIS A 90 20.47 7.73 -11.54
CA HIS A 90 20.10 7.99 -12.92
C HIS A 90 20.15 6.68 -13.72
N PRO A 91 19.10 6.33 -14.50
CA PRO A 91 19.10 5.11 -15.31
C PRO A 91 20.23 5.05 -16.33
N THR A 92 20.67 6.21 -16.82
CA THR A 92 21.75 6.36 -17.79
C THR A 92 22.76 7.37 -17.24
N PRO A 93 23.97 6.94 -16.82
CA PRO A 93 24.98 7.87 -16.32
C PRO A 93 25.47 8.76 -17.47
N THR A 94 25.14 10.04 -17.41
CA THR A 94 25.58 11.04 -18.39
C THR A 94 26.68 11.90 -17.74
N ILE A 95 27.76 12.19 -18.48
CA ILE A 95 28.84 13.06 -18.00
C ILE A 95 28.23 14.42 -17.60
N GLY A 96 28.32 14.77 -16.31
CA GLY A 96 27.80 16.03 -15.75
C GLY A 96 26.53 15.91 -14.90
N GLN A 97 25.87 14.74 -14.86
CA GLN A 97 24.75 14.49 -13.94
C GLN A 97 25.21 13.62 -12.76
N SER A 98 24.99 14.12 -11.54
CA SER A 98 25.31 13.40 -10.31
C SER A 98 24.07 12.71 -9.78
N ASP A 99 24.23 11.51 -9.22
CA ASP A 99 23.15 10.84 -8.48
C ASP A 99 22.68 11.70 -7.31
N THR A 100 21.39 11.61 -6.99
CA THR A 100 20.77 12.43 -5.95
C THR A 100 20.57 11.57 -4.71
N LEU A 101 21.08 12.04 -3.57
CA LEU A 101 20.81 11.48 -2.25
C LEU A 101 19.82 12.38 -1.51
N ILE A 102 18.71 11.81 -1.04
CA ILE A 102 17.69 12.50 -0.27
C ILE A 102 17.74 11.98 1.17
N HIS A 103 17.98 12.89 2.12
CA HIS A 103 18.01 12.59 3.55
C HIS A 103 16.65 12.89 4.17
N LEU A 104 16.06 11.91 4.85
CA LEU A 104 14.79 12.02 5.56
C LEU A 104 14.94 11.48 6.99
N THR A 105 14.07 11.93 7.89
CA THR A 105 13.90 11.33 9.22
C THR A 105 12.50 10.75 9.31
N SER A 106 12.42 9.48 9.69
CA SER A 106 11.16 8.76 9.91
C SER A 106 10.92 8.56 11.40
N ALA A 107 9.65 8.45 11.78
CA ALA A 107 9.25 8.15 13.15
C ALA A 107 8.16 7.07 13.15
N ILE A 108 8.25 6.13 14.09
CA ILE A 108 7.22 5.14 14.36
C ILE A 108 6.68 5.33 15.78
N GLY A 109 5.36 5.35 15.91
CA GLY A 109 4.66 5.41 17.18
C GLY A 109 4.07 4.04 17.53
N ILE A 110 4.56 3.42 18.61
CA ILE A 110 4.10 2.13 19.12
C ILE A 110 3.23 2.39 20.36
N PRO A 111 1.92 2.07 20.33
CA PRO A 111 1.06 2.20 21.50
C PRO A 111 1.55 1.29 22.64
N LEU A 112 1.55 1.83 23.87
CA LEU A 112 1.91 1.11 25.10
C LEU A 112 0.70 0.40 25.72
#